data_AF-A0A9D6EF55-F1
#
_entry.id   AF-A0A9D6EF55-F1
#
_cell.length_a   1.000
_cell.length_b   1.000
_cell.length_c   1.000
_cell.angle_alpha   90.00
_cell.angle_beta   90.00
_cell.angle_gamma   90.00
#
_symmetry.space_group_name_H-M   'P 1'
#
loop_
_entity.id
_entity.type
_entity.pdbx_description
1 polymer ?
#
loop_
_entity_poly.entity_id
_entity_poly.type
_entity_poly.pdbx_seq_one_letter_code
_entity_poly.pdbx_strand_id
1 'polypeptide(L)'
;MFDINKFFEELKKESDRGIVLIISTLLEEYLTELLEKKFIDDKKETDEILNGPLAPIGSFSSKIKLSYCLGLINKQDRDNLNTIRKIRNKFAHNIESSSLNDEDVVKEIKKLNFVRIGPEDDLPKFILIDAAYFFSGYLSGIIVGKK
;
A
#
# COMPACT_ATOMS: atom_id res chain seq x y z
N MET A 1 5.44 11.20 17.92
CA MET A 1 4.58 10.04 17.65
C MET A 1 3.78 10.39 16.41
N PHE A 2 3.95 9.65 15.32
CA PHE A 2 3.19 9.86 14.08
C PHE A 2 1.71 9.57 14.36
N ASP A 3 0.84 10.57 14.16
CA ASP A 3 -0.60 10.42 14.36
C ASP A 3 -1.23 9.95 13.05
N ILE A 4 -1.44 8.63 12.95
CA ILE A 4 -2.02 7.97 11.77
C ILE A 4 -3.42 8.51 11.46
N ASN A 5 -4.22 8.86 12.48
CA ASN A 5 -5.58 9.35 12.26
C ASN A 5 -5.54 10.74 11.64
N LYS A 6 -4.71 11.64 12.18
CA LYS A 6 -4.52 12.97 11.61
C LYS A 6 -4.01 12.91 10.17
N PHE A 7 -3.06 12.01 9.89
CA PHE A 7 -2.54 11.79 8.53
C PHE A 7 -3.66 11.44 7.53
N PHE A 8 -4.53 10.49 7.88
CA PHE A 8 -5.64 10.10 7.00
C PHE A 8 -6.74 11.15 6.89
N GLU A 9 -6.96 12.00 7.90
CA GLU A 9 -7.85 13.17 7.79
C GLU A 9 -7.31 14.25 6.85
N GLU A 10 -5.99 14.46 6.83
CA GLU A 10 -5.34 15.37 5.88
C GLU A 10 -5.38 14.79 4.47
N LEU A 11 -5.17 13.48 4.31
CA LEU A 11 -5.23 12.77 3.03
C LEU A 11 -6.60 12.90 2.33
N LYS A 12 -7.70 12.99 3.08
CA LYS A 12 -9.05 13.21 2.52
C LYS A 12 -9.18 14.52 1.72
N LYS A 13 -8.28 15.49 1.95
CA LYS A 13 -8.24 16.80 1.29
C LYS A 13 -7.36 16.82 0.04
N GLU A 14 -6.61 15.75 -0.21
CA GLU A 14 -5.74 15.63 -1.37
C GLU A 14 -6.51 15.41 -2.66
N SER A 15 -5.84 15.68 -3.78
CA SER A 15 -6.34 15.30 -5.11
C SER A 15 -6.43 13.78 -5.25
N ASP A 16 -7.26 13.27 -6.16
CA ASP A 16 -7.33 11.84 -6.51
C ASP A 16 -5.93 11.23 -6.75
N ARG A 17 -5.09 11.95 -7.49
CA ARG A 17 -3.70 11.58 -7.76
C ARG A 17 -2.85 11.58 -6.49
N GLY A 18 -2.97 12.63 -5.66
CA GLY A 18 -2.29 12.73 -4.37
C GLY A 18 -2.62 11.54 -3.47
N ILE A 19 -3.91 11.24 -3.30
CA ILE A 19 -4.41 10.11 -2.51
C ILE A 19 -3.75 8.80 -2.97
N VAL A 20 -3.84 8.50 -4.27
CA VAL A 20 -3.34 7.24 -4.83
C VAL A 20 -1.83 7.10 -4.65
N LEU A 21 -1.06 8.16 -4.92
CA LEU A 21 0.40 8.11 -4.80
C LEU A 21 0.83 7.98 -3.35
N ILE A 22 0.27 8.78 -2.45
CA ILE A 22 0.62 8.79 -1.02
C ILE A 22 0.31 7.43 -0.38
N ILE A 23 -0.90 6.88 -0.60
CA ILE A 23 -1.28 5.55 -0.07
C ILE A 23 -0.36 4.46 -0.59
N SER A 24 -0.04 4.49 -1.89
CA SER A 24 0.80 3.45 -2.49
C SER A 24 2.21 3.48 -1.92
N THR A 25 2.80 4.66 -1.75
CA THR A 25 4.10 4.83 -1.11
C THR A 25 4.08 4.35 0.33
N LEU A 26 3.05 4.73 1.12
CA LEU A 26 2.90 4.29 2.50
C LEU A 26 2.86 2.76 2.63
N LEU A 27 2.05 2.08 1.81
CA LEU A 27 1.96 0.62 1.85
C LEU A 27 3.23 -0.06 1.34
N GLU A 28 3.96 0.55 0.40
CA GLU A 28 5.26 0.09 -0.04
C GLU A 28 6.32 0.19 1.07
N GLU A 29 6.30 1.27 1.87
CA GLU A 29 7.16 1.45 3.04
C GLU A 29 6.88 0.37 4.10
N TYR A 30 5.61 0.07 4.41
CA TYR A 30 5.26 -1.03 5.31
C TYR A 30 5.78 -2.39 4.83
N LEU A 31 5.74 -2.66 3.53
CA LEU A 31 6.33 -3.91 3.01
C LEU A 31 7.86 -3.91 3.11
N THR A 32 8.49 -2.75 3.00
CA THR A 32 9.93 -2.59 3.16
C THR A 32 10.32 -2.94 4.60
N GLU A 33 9.66 -2.32 5.58
CA GLU A 33 9.89 -2.60 7.00
C GLU A 33 9.59 -4.06 7.35
N LEU A 34 8.53 -4.64 6.78
CA LEU A 34 8.20 -6.06 6.97
C LEU A 34 9.30 -7.00 6.47
N LEU A 35 9.93 -6.68 5.34
CA LEU A 35 11.04 -7.45 4.78
C LEU A 35 12.32 -7.25 5.59
N GLU A 36 12.64 -6.01 5.97
CA GLU A 36 13.78 -5.68 6.84
C GLU A 36 13.73 -6.46 8.16
N LYS A 37 12.54 -6.56 8.78
CA LYS A 37 12.35 -7.36 10.00
C LYS A 37 12.50 -8.85 9.79
N LYS A 38 12.30 -9.35 8.57
CA LYS A 38 12.38 -10.78 8.26
C LYS A 38 13.79 -11.23 7.89
N PHE A 39 14.58 -10.35 7.29
CA PHE A 39 15.94 -10.66 6.88
C PHE A 39 16.88 -10.80 8.09
N ILE A 40 18.04 -11.37 7.84
CA ILE A 40 19.13 -11.37 8.82
C ILE A 40 19.54 -9.93 9.12
N ASP A 41 20.06 -9.68 10.32
CA ASP A 41 20.50 -8.37 10.77
C ASP A 41 21.82 -7.96 10.10
N ASP A 42 21.75 -7.73 8.79
CA ASP A 42 22.78 -7.13 7.97
C ASP A 42 22.15 -5.95 7.22
N LYS A 43 22.23 -4.78 7.84
CA LYS A 43 21.66 -3.56 7.30
C LYS A 43 22.23 -3.21 5.93
N LYS A 44 23.52 -3.43 5.71
CA LYS A 44 24.18 -3.06 4.45
C LYS A 44 23.63 -3.90 3.29
N GLU A 45 23.62 -5.22 3.45
CA GLU A 45 23.12 -6.12 2.41
C GLU A 45 21.61 -5.97 2.21
N THR A 46 20.86 -5.71 3.29
CA THR A 46 19.41 -5.43 3.23
C THR A 46 19.10 -4.16 2.46
N ASP A 47 19.81 -3.06 2.76
CA ASP A 47 19.63 -1.78 2.07
C ASP A 47 19.99 -1.89 0.58
N GLU A 48 21.03 -2.66 0.23
CA GLU A 48 21.44 -2.87 -1.16
C GLU A 48 20.33 -3.56 -1.98
N ILE A 49 19.61 -4.52 -1.39
CA ILE A 49 18.57 -5.27 -2.10
C ILE A 49 17.18 -4.64 -2.06
N LEU A 50 16.87 -3.80 -1.07
CA LEU A 50 15.56 -3.17 -0.89
C LEU A 50 15.51 -1.69 -1.30
N ASN A 51 16.58 -0.94 -1.04
CA ASN A 51 16.59 0.54 -1.09
C ASN A 51 17.65 1.09 -2.05
N GLY A 52 18.56 0.26 -2.55
CA GLY A 52 19.61 0.63 -3.51
C GLY A 52 19.09 1.10 -4.88
N PRO A 53 19.89 1.86 -5.65
CA PRO A 53 19.50 2.39 -6.97
C PRO A 53 19.10 1.32 -7.99
N LEU A 54 19.67 0.12 -7.86
CA LEU A 54 19.38 -1.06 -8.69
C LEU A 54 18.87 -2.23 -7.84
N ALA A 55 18.22 -1.92 -6.72
CA ALA A 55 17.71 -2.89 -5.78
C ALA A 55 16.80 -3.93 -6.48
N PRO A 56 17.17 -5.23 -6.49
CA PRO A 56 16.36 -6.28 -7.11
C PRO A 56 14.94 -6.37 -6.52
N ILE A 57 14.77 -5.96 -5.26
CA ILE A 57 13.48 -5.94 -4.55
C ILE A 57 13.02 -4.50 -4.28
N GLY A 58 13.51 -3.51 -5.04
CA GLY A 58 13.22 -2.09 -4.80
C GLY A 58 11.80 -1.64 -5.12
N SER A 59 11.08 -2.34 -5.99
CA SER A 59 9.74 -1.92 -6.43
C SER A 59 8.60 -2.43 -5.54
N PHE A 60 7.49 -1.71 -5.51
CA PHE A 60 6.26 -2.16 -4.86
C PHE A 60 5.85 -3.58 -5.29
N SER A 61 5.95 -3.89 -6.59
CA SER A 61 5.60 -5.21 -7.12
C SER A 61 6.52 -6.31 -6.60
N SER A 62 7.84 -6.07 -6.55
CA SER A 62 8.81 -7.05 -6.05
C SER A 62 8.65 -7.27 -4.55
N LYS A 63 8.39 -6.21 -3.78
CA LYS A 63 8.13 -6.28 -2.34
C LYS A 63 6.87 -7.10 -2.04
N ILE A 64 5.76 -6.84 -2.74
CA ILE A 64 4.52 -7.65 -2.60
C ILE A 64 4.81 -9.12 -2.89
N LYS A 65 5.53 -9.41 -3.98
CA LYS A 65 5.83 -10.78 -4.41
C LYS A 65 6.68 -11.51 -3.36
N LEU A 66 7.75 -10.88 -2.89
CA LEU A 66 8.66 -11.50 -1.92
C LEU A 66 7.96 -11.70 -0.57
N SER A 67 7.25 -10.70 -0.06
CA SER A 67 6.50 -10.81 1.20
C SER A 67 5.49 -11.96 1.16
N TYR A 68 4.81 -12.18 0.03
CA TYR A 68 3.91 -13.32 -0.14
C TYR A 68 4.67 -14.65 -0.19
N CYS A 69 5.75 -14.76 -0.98
CA CYS A 69 6.55 -15.98 -1.08
C CYS A 69 7.17 -16.40 0.26
N LEU A 70 7.50 -15.44 1.13
CA LEU A 70 8.02 -15.67 2.47
C LEU A 70 6.91 -15.96 3.51
N GLY A 71 5.64 -15.98 3.11
CA GLY A 71 4.50 -16.18 4.01
C GLY A 71 4.30 -15.05 5.02
N LEU A 72 4.78 -13.84 4.70
CA LEU A 72 4.61 -12.66 5.57
C LEU A 72 3.22 -12.04 5.43
N ILE A 73 2.63 -12.18 4.25
CA ILE A 73 1.26 -11.77 3.93
C ILE A 73 0.53 -12.93 3.28
N ASN A 74 -0.79 -12.98 3.42
CA ASN A 74 -1.60 -14.04 2.82
C ASN A 74 -1.98 -13.72 1.36
N LYS A 75 -2.72 -14.62 0.70
CA LYS A 75 -3.14 -14.46 -0.70
C LYS A 75 -4.04 -13.23 -0.91
N GLN A 76 -4.98 -13.00 0.00
CA GLN A 76 -5.92 -11.88 -0.05
C GLN A 76 -5.16 -10.55 0.08
N ASP A 77 -4.23 -10.44 1.03
CA ASP A 77 -3.38 -9.25 1.21
C ASP A 77 -2.60 -8.93 -0.06
N ARG A 78 -1.96 -9.95 -0.65
CA ARG A 78 -1.22 -9.84 -1.91
C ARG A 78 -2.10 -9.34 -3.04
N ASP A 79 -3.32 -9.85 -3.15
CA ASP A 79 -4.26 -9.49 -4.22
C ASP A 79 -4.78 -8.05 -4.03
N ASN A 80 -5.04 -7.62 -2.80
CA ASN A 80 -5.39 -6.25 -2.46
C ASN A 80 -4.27 -5.25 -2.77
N LEU A 81 -3.04 -5.55 -2.32
CA LEU A 81 -1.87 -4.70 -2.58
C LEU A 81 -1.58 -4.59 -4.09
N ASN A 82 -1.76 -5.68 -4.85
CA ASN A 82 -1.65 -5.63 -6.30
C ASN A 82 -2.75 -4.80 -6.96
N THR A 83 -3.96 -4.79 -6.40
CA THR A 83 -5.06 -3.93 -6.86
C THR A 83 -4.70 -2.46 -6.66
N ILE A 84 -4.21 -2.08 -5.47
CA ILE A 84 -3.73 -0.71 -5.19
C ILE A 84 -2.58 -0.34 -6.14
N ARG A 85 -1.61 -1.24 -6.34
CA ARG A 85 -0.49 -1.03 -7.29
C ARG A 85 -0.98 -0.79 -8.72
N LYS A 86 -2.01 -1.50 -9.18
CA LYS A 86 -2.59 -1.28 -10.53
C LYS A 86 -3.23 0.10 -10.63
N ILE A 87 -3.98 0.52 -9.62
CA ILE A 87 -4.55 1.88 -9.54
C ILE A 87 -3.42 2.89 -9.60
N ARG A 88 -2.36 2.76 -8.78
CA ARG A 88 -1.17 3.63 -8.81
C ARG A 88 -0.57 3.76 -10.20
N ASN A 89 -0.36 2.63 -10.88
CA ASN A 89 0.24 2.62 -12.21
C ASN A 89 -0.61 3.39 -13.22
N LYS A 90 -1.93 3.29 -13.15
CA LYS A 90 -2.82 4.09 -14.01
C LYS A 90 -2.61 5.59 -13.78
N PHE A 91 -2.64 6.03 -12.52
CA PHE A 91 -2.44 7.44 -12.16
C PHE A 91 -1.02 7.94 -12.48
N ALA A 92 -0.01 7.07 -12.42
CA ALA A 92 1.37 7.43 -12.75
C ALA A 92 1.57 7.64 -14.26
N HIS A 93 0.96 6.81 -15.11
CA HIS A 93 1.14 6.86 -16.56
C HIS A 93 0.21 7.84 -17.29
N ASN A 94 -0.95 8.18 -16.70
CA ASN A 94 -1.90 9.11 -17.30
C ASN A 94 -1.83 10.47 -16.57
N ILE A 95 -1.01 11.38 -17.12
CA ILE A 95 -0.66 12.65 -16.46
C ILE A 95 -1.84 13.63 -16.39
N GLU A 96 -2.74 13.63 -17.39
CA GLU A 96 -3.73 14.71 -17.53
C GLU A 96 -5.20 14.33 -17.22
N SER A 97 -5.54 13.06 -16.94
CA SER A 97 -6.96 12.65 -16.99
C SER A 97 -7.45 11.51 -16.08
N SER A 98 -6.66 11.01 -15.11
CA SER A 98 -7.14 9.93 -14.24
C SER A 98 -8.00 10.46 -13.08
N SER A 99 -9.18 9.88 -12.90
CA SER A 99 -10.04 10.10 -11.73
C SER A 99 -10.33 8.80 -10.99
N LEU A 100 -10.55 8.90 -9.68
CA LEU A 100 -11.04 7.79 -8.85
C LEU A 100 -12.47 7.37 -9.23
N ASN A 101 -13.17 8.20 -9.99
CA ASN A 101 -14.51 7.90 -10.52
C ASN A 101 -14.48 7.24 -11.91
N ASP A 102 -13.31 7.05 -12.52
CA ASP A 102 -13.20 6.33 -13.79
C ASP A 102 -13.71 4.89 -13.63
N GLU A 103 -14.50 4.39 -14.58
CA GLU A 103 -15.17 3.07 -14.46
C GLU A 103 -14.20 1.92 -14.17
N ASP A 104 -13.04 1.90 -14.82
CA ASP A 104 -12.00 0.90 -14.62
C ASP A 104 -11.34 1.02 -13.25
N VAL A 105 -11.16 2.24 -12.72
CA VAL A 105 -10.62 2.47 -11.37
C VAL A 105 -11.62 2.03 -10.31
N VAL A 106 -12.88 2.41 -10.45
CA VAL A 106 -13.97 1.96 -9.56
C VAL A 106 -14.06 0.44 -9.56
N LYS A 107 -13.92 -0.20 -10.71
CA LYS A 107 -13.91 -1.66 -10.83
C LYS A 107 -12.74 -2.30 -10.09
N GLU A 108 -11.54 -1.71 -10.11
CA GLU A 108 -10.43 -2.19 -9.30
C GLU A 108 -10.70 -1.97 -7.80
N ILE A 109 -11.17 -0.79 -7.39
CA ILE A 109 -11.48 -0.47 -5.99
C ILE A 109 -12.49 -1.45 -5.39
N LYS A 110 -13.51 -1.87 -6.16
CA LYS A 110 -14.51 -2.85 -5.73
C LYS A 110 -13.97 -4.27 -5.51
N LYS A 111 -12.76 -4.58 -5.98
CA LYS A 111 -12.10 -5.88 -5.72
C LYS A 111 -11.41 -5.92 -4.36
N LEU A 112 -11.20 -4.75 -3.73
CA LEU A 112 -10.54 -4.68 -2.43
C LEU A 112 -11.39 -5.42 -1.39
N ASN A 113 -10.76 -6.38 -0.71
CA ASN A 113 -11.38 -7.21 0.30
C ASN A 113 -10.74 -6.94 1.67
N PHE A 114 -11.41 -6.13 2.47
CA PHE A 114 -10.97 -5.70 3.79
C PHE A 114 -12.17 -5.37 4.67
N VAL A 115 -11.96 -5.28 5.99
CA VAL A 115 -12.99 -4.85 6.94
C VAL A 115 -13.10 -3.33 6.89
N ARG A 116 -14.27 -2.80 6.55
CA ARG A 116 -14.49 -1.35 6.55
C ARG A 116 -14.59 -0.80 7.96
N ILE A 117 -13.92 0.32 8.20
CA ILE A 117 -13.87 1.02 9.48
C ILE A 117 -14.32 2.47 9.20
N GLY A 118 -15.62 2.69 8.98
CA GLY A 118 -16.13 4.02 8.65
C GLY A 118 -17.64 4.03 8.37
N PRO A 119 -18.28 5.22 8.34
CA PRO A 119 -19.65 5.36 7.86
C PRO A 119 -19.77 4.85 6.41
N GLU A 120 -20.98 4.46 5.99
CA GLU A 120 -21.30 3.88 4.66
C GLU A 120 -21.16 4.87 3.48
N ASP A 121 -20.07 5.64 3.43
CA ASP A 121 -19.77 6.45 2.24
C ASP A 121 -19.13 5.56 1.16
N ASP A 122 -19.93 5.24 0.14
CA ASP A 122 -19.52 4.41 -1.00
C ASP A 122 -18.69 5.17 -2.05
N LEU A 123 -18.29 6.42 -1.80
CA LEU A 123 -17.44 7.14 -2.74
C LEU A 123 -16.08 6.44 -2.90
N PRO A 124 -15.61 6.21 -4.14
CA PRO A 124 -14.39 5.44 -4.41
C PRO A 124 -13.14 5.91 -3.64
N LYS A 125 -13.00 7.23 -3.44
CA LYS A 125 -11.88 7.80 -2.69
C LYS A 125 -11.85 7.38 -1.22
N PHE A 126 -13.01 7.33 -0.55
CA PHE A 126 -13.07 6.96 0.86
C PHE A 126 -12.85 5.46 1.01
N ILE A 127 -13.37 4.66 0.07
CA ILE A 127 -13.07 3.22 0.03
C ILE A 127 -11.56 2.98 -0.03
N LEU A 128 -10.84 3.70 -0.90
CA LEU A 128 -9.41 3.53 -1.05
C LEU A 128 -8.64 4.00 0.20
N ILE A 129 -9.07 5.11 0.81
CA ILE A 129 -8.50 5.63 2.06
C ILE A 129 -8.71 4.64 3.22
N ASP A 130 -9.91 4.08 3.37
CA ASP A 130 -10.21 3.10 4.42
C ASP A 130 -9.41 1.81 4.23
N ALA A 131 -9.26 1.37 2.98
CA ALA A 131 -8.43 0.22 2.65
C ALA A 131 -6.98 0.46 3.09
N ALA A 132 -6.42 1.63 2.79
CA ALA A 132 -5.08 2.01 3.20
C ALA A 132 -4.95 2.05 4.71
N TYR A 133 -5.88 2.67 5.42
CA TYR A 133 -5.92 2.71 6.88
C TYR A 133 -5.90 1.29 7.48
N PHE A 134 -6.79 0.43 7.00
CA PHE A 134 -6.88 -0.97 7.42
C PHE A 134 -5.55 -1.71 7.19
N PHE A 135 -4.98 -1.63 5.98
CA PHE A 135 -3.75 -2.33 5.66
C PHE A 135 -2.54 -1.78 6.41
N SER A 136 -2.47 -0.46 6.67
CA SER A 136 -1.43 0.13 7.51
C SER A 136 -1.49 -0.43 8.93
N GLY A 137 -2.66 -0.50 9.55
CA GLY A 137 -2.84 -1.11 10.87
C GLY A 137 -2.50 -2.60 10.88
N TYR A 138 -2.96 -3.36 9.88
CA TYR A 138 -2.69 -4.79 9.74
C TYR A 138 -1.19 -5.09 9.55
N LEU A 139 -0.52 -4.42 8.62
CA LEU A 139 0.90 -4.62 8.35
C LEU A 139 1.75 -4.19 9.56
N SER A 140 1.41 -3.07 10.19
CA SER A 140 2.04 -2.63 11.44
C SER A 140 1.90 -3.69 12.55
N GLY A 141 0.71 -4.30 12.69
CA GLY A 141 0.49 -5.40 13.62
C GLY A 141 1.39 -6.62 13.36
N ILE A 142 1.62 -6.98 12.09
CA ILE A 142 2.54 -8.07 11.73
C ILE A 142 3.99 -7.71 12.10
N ILE A 143 4.41 -6.48 11.79
CA ILE A 143 5.76 -5.97 12.07
C ILE A 143 6.06 -6.02 13.57
N VAL A 144 5.11 -5.59 14.42
CA VAL A 144 5.29 -5.59 15.88
C VAL A 144 5.16 -7.00 16.47
N GLY A 145 4.29 -7.84 15.92
CA GLY A 145 4.00 -9.18 16.44
C GLY A 145 5.05 -10.25 16.12
N LYS A 146 5.90 -10.06 15.10
CA LYS A 146 7.00 -10.96 14.76
C LYS A 146 8.28 -10.54 15.48
N LYS A 147 8.44 -10.99 16.74
CA LYS A 147 9.75 -11.16 17.39
C LYS A 147 10.21 -12.61 17.27
#